data_AF-A0A2P5XFF6-F1
#
_entry.id   AF-A0A2P5XFF6-F1
#
_cell.length_a   1.000
_cell.length_b   1.000
_cell.length_c   1.000
_cell.angle_alpha   90.00
_cell.angle_beta   90.00
_cell.angle_gamma   90.00
#
_symmetry.space_group_name_H-M   'P 1'
#
loop_
_entity.id
_entity.type
_entity.pdbx_description
1 polymer ?
#
loop_
_entity_poly.entity_id
_entity_poly.type
_entity_poly.pdbx_seq_one_letter_code
_entity_poly.pdbx_strand_id
1 'polypeptide(L)'
;MDVRRRPSKALRPAPKEPSSVPKPTGAKASDALPLPFYFTNALFFTLFFSVAYYLLGTRSVTPFPFTSSLSPNWQLFFPSSEQSLHTRWKSKSEIPRERFEFEEALHRITRRSLQGLPLDGFGYGSILKQCCEMPIGYVQIPLGIAGPLLLDGFEYIVPTATTEGCIVASTNRGFKGIYASGGATSTILRDGMTRAPVVRFPSASRACHLKFFLDNPSNFQTLADEFNKSSNFARLQGVQCSISGKNLYTRFSCTTGGVENVLAYLQNKYSDMDIISISRNFCFDKKLADINWIEGRGKLLNMLKNLADSVVASALGGFNAHASNIVSAIFIATGQDPAQNVESSHYITIMEAVNDEKDLHISMTMPSIEVGTIGGGTQLASQSACLDLLGVKGATKELPGANLRLLAKIVAGSVLAGELSLMAAIASGQLVQSHMKYNRSTKDVSKVGS
;
A
#
# COMPACT_ATOMS: atom_id res chain seq x y z
N MET A 1 94.50 2.09 21.27
CA MET A 1 93.54 2.57 22.28
C MET A 1 92.16 2.01 21.95
N ASP A 2 91.37 1.72 22.97
CA ASP A 2 90.55 0.51 22.94
C ASP A 2 89.11 0.65 22.48
N VAL A 3 88.63 -0.48 21.94
CA VAL A 3 87.24 -0.73 21.59
C VAL A 3 86.38 -0.75 22.84
N ARG A 4 85.29 0.03 22.86
CA ARG A 4 84.06 -0.36 23.58
C ARG A 4 82.84 -0.23 22.69
N ARG A 5 82.36 -1.40 22.24
CA ARG A 5 81.12 -1.59 21.46
C ARG A 5 79.91 -1.12 22.28
N ARG A 6 78.89 -0.57 21.62
CA ARG A 6 77.49 -0.61 22.10
C ARG A 6 76.73 -1.70 21.33
N PRO A 7 75.91 -2.53 21.99
CA PRO A 7 75.31 -3.71 21.35
C PRO A 7 74.12 -3.37 20.45
N SER A 8 73.85 -4.25 19.49
CA SER A 8 72.65 -4.23 18.66
C SER A 8 71.39 -4.52 19.48
N LYS A 9 70.30 -3.80 19.20
CA LYS A 9 68.95 -4.24 19.60
C LYS A 9 68.47 -5.32 18.63
N ALA A 10 68.00 -6.43 19.17
CA ALA A 10 67.43 -7.51 18.37
C ALA A 10 66.16 -7.06 17.62
N LEU A 11 65.90 -7.69 16.47
CA LEU A 11 64.63 -7.55 15.76
C LEU A 11 63.47 -7.98 16.67
N ARG A 12 62.33 -7.28 16.57
CA ARG A 12 61.08 -7.76 17.18
C ARG A 12 60.61 -9.02 16.45
N PRO A 13 60.08 -10.04 17.14
CA PRO A 13 59.44 -11.17 16.50
C PRO A 13 58.18 -10.71 15.74
N ALA A 14 57.83 -11.44 14.67
CA ALA A 14 56.62 -11.19 13.89
C ALA A 14 55.34 -11.40 14.72
N PRO A 15 54.20 -10.77 14.34
CA PRO A 15 52.92 -11.02 14.99
C PRO A 15 52.52 -12.50 14.93
N LYS A 16 51.92 -13.01 16.00
CA LYS A 16 51.33 -14.36 16.01
C LYS A 16 50.06 -14.37 15.16
N GLU A 17 49.81 -15.48 14.48
CA GLU A 17 48.53 -15.74 13.82
C GLU A 17 47.37 -15.73 14.84
N PRO A 18 46.18 -15.23 14.45
CA PRO A 18 45.02 -15.22 15.33
C PRO A 18 44.50 -16.65 15.57
N SER A 19 44.23 -16.97 16.84
CA SER A 19 43.72 -18.28 17.27
C SER A 19 42.36 -18.61 16.64
N SER A 20 42.15 -19.89 16.32
CA SER A 20 40.96 -20.42 15.65
C SER A 20 39.63 -20.05 16.33
N VAL A 21 38.75 -19.38 15.59
CA VAL A 21 37.34 -19.17 15.96
C VAL A 21 36.57 -20.50 15.87
N PRO A 22 35.73 -20.87 16.85
CA PRO A 22 34.91 -22.08 16.76
C PRO A 22 33.87 -21.96 15.63
N LYS A 23 33.75 -23.01 14.80
CA LYS A 23 32.79 -23.04 13.69
C LYS A 23 31.35 -23.03 14.20
N PRO A 24 30.45 -22.17 13.68
CA PRO A 24 29.03 -22.25 14.00
C PRO A 24 28.39 -23.49 13.35
N THR A 25 27.88 -24.41 14.17
CA THR A 25 27.12 -25.57 13.72
C THR A 25 25.64 -25.21 13.54
N GLY A 26 25.22 -24.97 12.30
CA GLY A 26 23.81 -24.72 11.94
C GLY A 26 23.69 -23.80 10.74
N ALA A 27 23.48 -24.38 9.56
CA ALA A 27 23.18 -23.61 8.34
C ALA A 27 21.85 -22.86 8.49
N LYS A 28 21.79 -21.62 8.02
CA LYS A 28 20.57 -20.81 8.02
C LYS A 28 19.95 -20.82 6.63
N ALA A 29 18.64 -20.57 6.57
CA ALA A 29 17.90 -20.50 5.30
C ALA A 29 18.37 -19.34 4.37
N SER A 30 19.19 -18.42 4.88
CA SER A 30 19.90 -17.38 4.12
C SER A 30 21.03 -17.92 3.24
N ASP A 31 21.57 -19.10 3.55
CA ASP A 31 22.86 -19.58 3.03
C ASP A 31 22.68 -20.40 1.73
N ALA A 32 21.55 -20.19 1.05
CA ALA A 32 21.22 -20.84 -0.21
C ALA A 32 22.12 -20.30 -1.33
N LEU A 33 23.12 -21.11 -1.72
CA LEU A 33 23.93 -20.85 -2.91
C LEU A 33 23.03 -20.58 -4.13
N PRO A 34 23.33 -19.56 -4.96
CA PRO A 34 22.50 -19.24 -6.11
C PRO A 34 22.50 -20.41 -7.09
N LEU A 35 21.37 -21.11 -7.19
CA LEU A 35 21.16 -22.16 -8.19
C LEU A 35 21.41 -21.58 -9.58
N PRO A 36 22.22 -22.24 -10.44
CA PRO A 36 22.52 -21.77 -11.78
C PRO A 36 21.24 -21.39 -12.53
N PHE A 37 21.25 -20.22 -13.17
CA PHE A 37 20.02 -19.57 -13.68
C PHE A 37 19.18 -20.48 -14.61
N TYR A 38 19.84 -21.40 -15.33
CA TYR A 38 19.17 -22.40 -16.17
C TYR A 38 18.36 -23.43 -15.38
N PHE A 39 18.83 -23.90 -14.21
CA PHE A 39 18.09 -24.84 -13.35
C PHE A 39 16.87 -24.16 -12.73
N THR A 40 17.04 -22.94 -12.22
CA THR A 40 15.95 -22.12 -11.67
C THR A 40 14.88 -21.87 -12.71
N ASN A 41 15.28 -21.44 -13.92
CA ASN A 41 14.36 -21.24 -15.04
C ASN A 41 13.69 -22.56 -15.46
N ALA A 42 14.43 -23.67 -15.60
CA ALA A 42 13.85 -24.95 -15.98
C ALA A 42 12.80 -25.44 -14.97
N LEU A 43 13.05 -25.28 -13.66
CA LEU A 43 12.11 -25.64 -12.61
C LEU A 43 10.83 -24.80 -12.70
N PHE A 44 10.95 -23.46 -12.73
CA PHE A 44 9.79 -22.57 -12.79
C PHE A 44 9.01 -22.68 -14.11
N PHE A 45 9.69 -22.88 -15.24
CA PHE A 45 9.05 -23.08 -16.54
C PHE A 45 8.27 -24.39 -16.57
N THR A 46 8.87 -25.50 -16.09
CA THR A 46 8.19 -26.80 -16.02
C THR A 46 7.00 -26.76 -15.06
N LEU A 47 7.15 -26.12 -13.89
CA LEU A 47 6.06 -25.93 -12.93
C LEU A 47 4.93 -25.08 -13.52
N PHE A 48 5.25 -23.96 -14.17
CA PHE A 48 4.28 -23.07 -14.80
C PHE A 48 3.49 -23.78 -15.89
N PHE A 49 4.14 -24.49 -16.82
CA PHE A 49 3.45 -25.20 -17.89
C PHE A 49 2.70 -26.44 -17.41
N SER A 50 3.16 -27.12 -16.35
CA SER A 50 2.41 -28.21 -15.70
C SER A 50 1.10 -27.71 -15.06
N VAL A 51 1.18 -26.61 -14.28
CA VAL A 51 0.00 -25.97 -13.67
C VAL A 51 -0.93 -25.40 -14.75
N ALA A 52 -0.41 -24.75 -15.78
CA ALA A 52 -1.20 -24.25 -16.90
C ALA A 52 -1.90 -25.38 -17.67
N TYR A 53 -1.20 -26.49 -17.94
CA TYR A 53 -1.79 -27.67 -18.57
C TYR A 53 -2.91 -28.28 -17.72
N TYR A 54 -2.71 -28.41 -16.40
CA TYR A 54 -3.75 -28.89 -15.48
C TYR A 54 -5.00 -28.00 -15.49
N LEU A 55 -4.82 -26.68 -15.38
CA LEU A 55 -5.92 -25.69 -15.37
C LEU A 55 -6.61 -25.53 -16.73
N LEU A 56 -5.93 -25.79 -17.85
CA LEU A 56 -6.51 -25.69 -19.20
C LEU A 56 -7.08 -27.02 -19.72
N GLY A 57 -6.61 -28.15 -19.21
CA GLY A 57 -7.08 -29.50 -19.54
C GLY A 57 -8.37 -29.88 -18.81
N THR A 58 -8.59 -29.36 -17.60
CA THR A 58 -9.79 -29.60 -16.77
C THR A 58 -11.00 -28.78 -17.25
N ARG A 59 -11.40 -28.97 -18.52
CA ARG A 59 -12.55 -28.27 -19.15
C ARG A 59 -13.94 -28.62 -18.60
N SER A 60 -14.01 -29.44 -17.55
CA SER A 60 -15.22 -29.77 -16.82
C SER A 60 -15.16 -29.22 -15.40
N VAL A 61 -15.29 -27.89 -15.26
CA VAL A 61 -15.64 -27.28 -13.98
C VAL A 61 -17.11 -27.60 -13.70
N THR A 62 -17.35 -28.80 -13.18
CA THR A 62 -18.55 -29.02 -12.37
C THR A 62 -18.48 -28.06 -11.18
N PRO A 63 -19.60 -27.43 -10.77
CA PRO A 63 -19.60 -26.63 -9.55
C PRO A 63 -19.27 -27.55 -8.38
N PHE A 64 -18.13 -27.31 -7.72
CA PHE A 64 -17.71 -28.08 -6.56
C PHE A 64 -18.83 -27.98 -5.50
N PRO A 65 -19.43 -29.09 -5.03
CA PRO A 65 -20.55 -29.03 -4.10
C PRO A 65 -20.04 -28.56 -2.74
N PHE A 66 -20.17 -27.26 -2.48
CA PHE A 66 -19.42 -26.51 -1.46
C PHE A 66 -19.64 -26.95 0.01
N THR A 67 -20.55 -27.89 0.25
CA THR A 67 -20.98 -28.31 1.59
C THR A 67 -21.07 -29.83 1.79
N SER A 68 -21.06 -30.66 0.74
CA SER A 68 -21.47 -32.07 0.85
C SER A 68 -20.40 -33.03 1.42
N SER A 69 -19.20 -32.55 1.74
CA SER A 69 -18.11 -33.34 2.32
C SER A 69 -17.36 -32.64 3.46
N LEU A 70 -17.83 -31.47 3.91
CA LEU A 70 -17.24 -30.77 5.06
C LEU A 70 -17.58 -31.52 6.36
N SER A 71 -16.55 -31.83 7.15
CA SER A 71 -16.75 -32.42 8.48
C SER A 71 -17.53 -31.45 9.39
N PRO A 72 -18.28 -31.94 10.39
CA PRO A 72 -19.19 -31.10 11.18
C PRO A 72 -18.55 -29.85 11.79
N ASN A 73 -17.27 -29.95 12.17
CA ASN A 73 -16.51 -28.84 12.75
C ASN A 73 -16.36 -27.64 11.78
N TRP A 74 -16.25 -27.89 10.47
CA TRP A 74 -16.03 -26.86 9.45
C TRP A 74 -17.33 -26.19 8.98
N GLN A 75 -18.48 -26.81 9.19
CA GLN A 75 -19.79 -26.27 8.79
C GLN A 75 -20.13 -24.94 9.50
N LEU A 76 -19.48 -24.63 10.63
CA LEU A 76 -19.60 -23.34 11.30
C LEU A 76 -18.98 -22.18 10.49
N PHE A 77 -17.92 -22.45 9.73
CA PHE A 77 -17.08 -21.47 9.03
C PHE A 77 -17.44 -21.32 7.55
N PHE A 78 -18.01 -22.37 6.94
CA PHE A 78 -18.45 -22.38 5.55
C PHE A 78 -19.98 -22.42 5.48
N PRO A 79 -20.67 -21.26 5.63
CA PRO A 79 -22.11 -21.21 5.49
C PRO A 79 -22.54 -21.58 4.07
N SER A 80 -23.73 -22.19 3.96
CA SER A 80 -24.24 -22.77 2.71
C SER A 80 -24.67 -21.76 1.63
N SER A 81 -24.62 -20.46 1.92
CA SER A 81 -24.82 -19.39 0.93
C SER A 81 -24.17 -18.07 1.37
N GLU A 82 -23.89 -17.20 0.40
CA GLU A 82 -23.37 -15.85 0.63
C GLU A 82 -24.38 -14.99 1.44
N GLN A 83 -25.69 -15.20 1.22
CA GLN A 83 -26.74 -14.59 2.04
C GLN A 83 -26.71 -15.05 3.51
N SER A 84 -26.20 -16.27 3.81
CA SER A 84 -26.06 -16.76 5.18
C SER A 84 -24.95 -16.02 5.95
N LEU A 85 -23.84 -15.62 5.30
CA LEU A 85 -22.84 -14.70 5.91
C LEU A 85 -23.51 -13.40 6.38
N HIS A 86 -24.40 -12.82 5.57
CA HIS A 86 -25.08 -11.57 5.87
C HIS A 86 -26.33 -11.69 6.75
N THR A 87 -26.82 -12.91 7.04
CA THR A 87 -28.04 -13.13 7.86
C THR A 87 -27.79 -13.89 9.17
N ARG A 88 -26.57 -14.33 9.44
CA ARG A 88 -26.18 -14.90 10.74
C ARG A 88 -26.05 -13.83 11.82
N TRP A 89 -25.23 -12.81 11.57
CA TRP A 89 -25.02 -11.66 12.46
C TRP A 89 -26.25 -10.72 12.46
N LYS A 90 -27.28 -11.05 13.24
CA LYS A 90 -28.58 -10.35 13.24
C LYS A 90 -28.62 -9.14 14.17
N SER A 91 -28.03 -9.25 15.37
CA SER A 91 -28.02 -8.18 16.37
C SER A 91 -26.61 -7.84 16.88
N LYS A 92 -26.43 -6.57 17.27
CA LYS A 92 -25.22 -6.11 18.00
C LYS A 92 -25.02 -6.83 19.34
N SER A 93 -26.08 -7.42 19.91
CA SER A 93 -26.08 -8.11 21.20
C SER A 93 -25.58 -9.57 21.13
N GLU A 94 -25.52 -10.18 19.94
CA GLU A 94 -25.23 -11.62 19.79
C GLU A 94 -23.73 -11.89 19.60
N ILE A 95 -22.98 -10.88 19.14
CA ILE A 95 -21.56 -10.96 18.74
C ILE A 95 -20.64 -11.59 19.80
N PRO A 96 -20.71 -11.26 21.11
CA PRO A 96 -19.85 -11.88 22.12
C PRO A 96 -20.15 -13.38 22.32
N ARG A 97 -21.42 -13.77 22.22
CA ARG A 97 -21.86 -15.17 22.33
C ARG A 97 -21.47 -15.97 21.09
N GLU A 98 -21.67 -15.40 19.90
CA GLU A 98 -21.25 -16.04 18.65
C GLU A 98 -19.72 -16.17 18.56
N ARG A 99 -18.92 -15.21 19.09
CA ARG A 99 -17.47 -15.46 19.25
C ARG A 99 -17.21 -16.68 20.14
N PHE A 100 -17.88 -16.85 21.27
CA PHE A 100 -17.61 -18.01 22.14
C PHE A 100 -17.78 -19.33 21.38
N GLU A 101 -18.83 -19.44 20.56
CA GLU A 101 -19.05 -20.60 19.67
C GLU A 101 -17.95 -20.73 18.59
N PHE A 102 -17.51 -19.63 17.98
CA PHE A 102 -16.40 -19.62 17.01
C PHE A 102 -15.02 -19.91 17.63
N GLU A 103 -14.73 -19.42 18.83
CA GLU A 103 -13.48 -19.63 19.55
C GLU A 103 -13.39 -21.05 20.09
N GLU A 104 -14.49 -21.61 20.62
CA GLU A 104 -14.57 -23.05 20.92
C GLU A 104 -14.37 -23.89 19.65
N ALA A 105 -14.99 -23.54 18.52
CA ALA A 105 -14.81 -24.30 17.28
C ALA A 105 -13.36 -24.21 16.75
N LEU A 106 -12.75 -23.02 16.76
CA LEU A 106 -11.33 -22.84 16.44
C LEU A 106 -10.44 -23.63 17.41
N HIS A 107 -10.75 -23.66 18.70
CA HIS A 107 -9.98 -24.42 19.69
C HIS A 107 -10.12 -25.93 19.46
N ARG A 108 -11.33 -26.45 19.23
CA ARG A 108 -11.63 -27.85 18.92
C ARG A 108 -10.93 -28.32 17.64
N ILE A 109 -10.84 -27.46 16.61
CA ILE A 109 -10.16 -27.75 15.34
C ILE A 109 -8.63 -27.67 15.46
N THR A 110 -8.11 -26.54 15.94
CA THR A 110 -6.68 -26.21 15.86
C THR A 110 -5.85 -26.63 17.08
N ARG A 111 -6.53 -26.88 18.22
CA ARG A 111 -5.92 -27.02 19.55
C ARG A 111 -5.05 -25.82 19.97
N ARG A 112 -5.36 -24.63 19.44
CA ARG A 112 -4.74 -23.34 19.81
C ARG A 112 -5.76 -22.43 20.49
N SER A 113 -5.31 -21.41 21.21
CA SER A 113 -6.15 -20.42 21.88
C SER A 113 -5.99 -19.05 21.22
N LEU A 114 -7.01 -18.19 21.31
CA LEU A 114 -6.96 -16.77 20.93
C LEU A 114 -6.71 -15.86 22.14
N GLN A 115 -6.22 -16.41 23.26
CA GLN A 115 -5.86 -15.65 24.46
C GLN A 115 -4.90 -14.50 24.10
N GLY A 116 -5.28 -13.28 24.47
CA GLY A 116 -4.55 -12.06 24.12
C GLY A 116 -5.10 -11.30 22.89
N LEU A 117 -6.08 -11.85 22.16
CA LEU A 117 -6.82 -11.12 21.12
C LEU A 117 -8.06 -10.41 21.72
N PRO A 118 -8.08 -9.07 21.83
CA PRO A 118 -9.14 -8.33 22.52
C PRO A 118 -10.54 -8.43 21.90
N LEU A 119 -11.54 -8.05 22.71
CA LEU A 119 -12.96 -7.95 22.38
C LEU A 119 -13.55 -6.62 22.86
N ASP A 120 -13.47 -6.40 24.17
CA ASP A 120 -14.21 -5.35 24.84
C ASP A 120 -13.71 -3.95 24.46
N GLY A 121 -14.64 -2.99 24.40
CA GLY A 121 -14.36 -1.63 23.94
C GLY A 121 -14.39 -1.43 22.42
N PHE A 122 -14.51 -2.48 21.60
CA PHE A 122 -14.70 -2.32 20.15
C PHE A 122 -16.18 -2.31 19.74
N GLY A 123 -16.57 -1.29 18.98
CA GLY A 123 -17.93 -1.10 18.50
C GLY A 123 -18.28 -1.96 17.28
N TYR A 124 -18.32 -3.29 17.43
CA TYR A 124 -18.52 -4.27 16.33
C TYR A 124 -19.69 -3.96 15.39
N GLY A 125 -20.75 -3.33 15.89
CA GLY A 125 -21.87 -2.84 15.07
C GLY A 125 -21.52 -1.77 14.02
N SER A 126 -20.25 -1.36 13.89
CA SER A 126 -19.71 -0.46 12.85
C SER A 126 -18.86 -1.16 11.78
N ILE A 127 -18.58 -2.47 11.92
CA ILE A 127 -17.89 -3.28 10.88
C ILE A 127 -18.80 -4.25 10.15
N LEU A 128 -19.94 -4.65 10.74
CA LEU A 128 -20.86 -5.63 10.16
C LEU A 128 -21.35 -5.19 8.78
N LYS A 129 -21.09 -6.03 7.77
CA LYS A 129 -21.46 -5.81 6.35
C LYS A 129 -20.79 -4.58 5.70
N GLN A 130 -19.71 -4.05 6.30
CA GLN A 130 -19.08 -2.79 5.86
C GLN A 130 -17.56 -2.80 5.90
N CYS A 131 -16.91 -3.52 6.83
CA CYS A 131 -15.45 -3.50 7.00
C CYS A 131 -14.80 -4.88 7.19
N CYS A 132 -15.50 -5.87 7.75
CA CYS A 132 -14.95 -7.20 8.01
C CYS A 132 -16.04 -8.25 8.28
N GLU A 133 -15.87 -9.41 7.65
CA GLU A 133 -16.68 -10.63 7.83
C GLU A 133 -16.06 -11.54 8.90
N MET A 134 -16.90 -12.32 9.59
CA MET A 134 -16.49 -13.30 10.62
C MET A 134 -15.53 -12.75 11.71
N PRO A 135 -15.85 -11.63 12.37
CA PRO A 135 -14.95 -11.01 13.34
C PRO A 135 -14.72 -11.87 14.60
N ILE A 136 -13.48 -12.27 14.83
CA ILE A 136 -13.04 -13.02 16.03
C ILE A 136 -12.40 -12.13 17.12
N GLY A 137 -12.28 -10.82 16.89
CA GLY A 137 -11.53 -9.90 17.74
C GLY A 137 -11.11 -8.66 16.96
N TYR A 138 -10.10 -7.94 17.45
CA TYR A 138 -9.42 -6.89 16.68
C TYR A 138 -7.92 -6.83 17.06
N VAL A 139 -7.07 -6.38 16.14
CA VAL A 139 -5.63 -6.22 16.39
C VAL A 139 -5.35 -4.78 16.86
N GLN A 140 -4.61 -4.64 17.95
CA GLN A 140 -4.14 -3.34 18.44
C GLN A 140 -2.81 -2.98 17.77
N ILE A 141 -2.75 -1.80 17.15
CA ILE A 141 -1.54 -1.21 16.57
C ILE A 141 -1.21 0.05 17.35
N PRO A 142 0.05 0.27 17.82
CA PRO A 142 0.41 1.48 18.55
C PRO A 142 0.20 2.74 17.71
N LEU A 143 -0.45 3.74 18.29
CA LEU A 143 -0.69 5.04 17.66
C LEU A 143 0.25 6.09 18.27
N GLY A 144 1.17 6.61 17.44
CA GLY A 144 2.01 7.75 17.77
C GLY A 144 1.54 9.04 17.10
N ILE A 145 2.18 10.15 17.46
CA ILE A 145 1.97 11.49 16.89
C ILE A 145 3.31 12.07 16.48
N ALA A 146 3.36 12.74 15.33
CA ALA A 146 4.46 13.59 14.90
C ALA A 146 3.91 14.95 14.44
N GLY A 147 4.56 16.06 14.82
CA GLY A 147 4.17 17.41 14.43
C GLY A 147 4.86 18.52 15.25
N PRO A 148 4.60 19.80 14.92
CA PRO A 148 3.75 20.24 13.81
C PRO A 148 4.43 20.10 12.43
N LEU A 149 3.69 19.55 11.47
CA LEU A 149 3.97 19.69 10.04
C LEU A 149 3.45 21.06 9.59
N LEU A 150 4.35 22.01 9.33
CA LEU A 150 3.99 23.29 8.71
C LEU A 150 3.89 23.13 7.19
N LEU A 151 2.67 23.17 6.65
CA LEU A 151 2.34 22.88 5.26
C LEU A 151 1.30 23.89 4.74
N ASP A 152 1.60 24.53 3.61
CA ASP A 152 0.76 25.57 2.99
C ASP A 152 0.36 26.73 3.94
N GLY A 153 1.19 27.00 4.96
CA GLY A 153 0.95 28.02 5.99
C GLY A 153 0.14 27.56 7.20
N PHE A 154 -0.22 26.27 7.27
CA PHE A 154 -0.98 25.68 8.38
C PHE A 154 -0.19 24.58 9.11
N GLU A 155 -0.43 24.41 10.40
CA GLU A 155 0.21 23.38 11.22
C GLU A 155 -0.69 22.13 11.37
N TYR A 156 -0.12 20.95 11.13
CA TYR A 156 -0.81 19.66 11.26
C TYR A 156 -0.12 18.73 12.26
N ILE A 157 -0.91 18.07 13.10
CA ILE A 157 -0.47 17.08 14.09
C ILE A 157 -0.81 15.70 13.55
N VAL A 158 0.19 14.96 13.05
CA VAL A 158 -0.01 13.78 12.20
C VAL A 158 -0.10 12.48 13.03
N PRO A 159 -1.26 11.80 13.05
CA PRO A 159 -1.41 10.49 13.68
C PRO A 159 -0.72 9.41 12.85
N THR A 160 0.09 8.58 13.50
CA THR A 160 1.00 7.62 12.85
C THR A 160 0.90 6.26 13.55
N ALA A 161 0.19 5.29 12.96
CA ALA A 161 -0.05 3.97 13.56
C ALA A 161 0.99 2.95 13.06
N THR A 162 1.89 2.49 13.93
CA THR A 162 2.97 1.57 13.53
C THR A 162 3.54 0.75 14.69
N THR A 163 4.09 -0.41 14.37
CA THR A 163 4.90 -1.25 15.26
C THR A 163 6.41 -1.12 15.01
N GLU A 164 6.84 -0.44 13.95
CA GLU A 164 8.26 -0.25 13.65
C GLU A 164 8.86 0.92 14.44
N GLY A 165 9.88 0.62 15.24
CA GLY A 165 10.64 1.63 15.98
C GLY A 165 11.36 2.61 15.05
N CYS A 166 11.59 3.83 15.55
CA CYS A 166 12.12 5.00 14.82
C CYS A 166 11.14 5.79 13.93
N ILE A 167 10.13 5.19 13.27
CA ILE A 167 9.30 5.90 12.26
C ILE A 167 8.76 7.24 12.78
N VAL A 168 8.03 7.23 13.89
CA VAL A 168 7.38 8.43 14.44
C VAL A 168 8.42 9.50 14.79
N ALA A 169 9.52 9.10 15.42
CA ALA A 169 10.61 10.01 15.82
C ALA A 169 11.39 10.57 14.61
N SER A 170 11.57 9.78 13.55
CA SER A 170 12.22 10.21 12.31
C SER A 170 11.34 11.21 11.56
N THR A 171 10.05 10.91 11.41
CA THR A 171 9.07 11.82 10.79
C THR A 171 9.01 13.14 11.56
N ASN A 172 9.04 13.09 12.91
CA ASN A 172 9.08 14.28 13.75
C ASN A 172 10.39 15.09 13.64
N ARG A 173 11.55 14.43 13.43
CA ARG A 173 12.82 15.10 13.08
C ARG A 173 12.71 15.79 11.72
N GLY A 174 12.05 15.16 10.75
CA GLY A 174 11.74 15.72 9.44
C GLY A 174 10.87 16.97 9.52
N PHE A 175 9.77 16.91 10.29
CA PHE A 175 8.89 18.06 10.53
C PHE A 175 9.63 19.22 11.19
N LYS A 176 10.52 18.96 12.17
CA LYS A 176 11.37 20.01 12.74
C LYS A 176 12.28 20.66 11.68
N GLY A 177 12.78 19.90 10.70
CA GLY A 177 13.54 20.43 9.56
C GLY A 177 12.71 21.36 8.69
N ILE A 178 11.54 20.88 8.22
CA ILE A 178 10.61 21.65 7.38
C ILE A 178 10.11 22.91 8.10
N TYR A 179 9.80 22.81 9.39
CA TYR A 179 9.37 23.96 10.19
C TYR A 179 10.48 25.02 10.31
N ALA A 180 11.73 24.59 10.53
CA ALA A 180 12.87 25.49 10.61
C ALA A 180 13.22 26.17 9.27
N SER A 181 12.84 25.58 8.13
CA SER A 181 12.96 26.19 6.80
C SER A 181 11.75 27.04 6.38
N GLY A 182 10.83 27.35 7.31
CA GLY A 182 9.65 28.19 7.03
C GLY A 182 8.42 27.44 6.50
N GLY A 183 8.44 26.11 6.50
CA GLY A 183 7.34 25.25 6.05
C GLY A 183 7.55 24.63 4.68
N ALA A 184 6.62 23.75 4.29
CA ALA A 184 6.52 23.18 2.94
C ALA A 184 5.30 23.73 2.20
N THR A 185 5.34 23.69 0.87
CA THR A 185 4.22 24.05 -0.02
C THR A 185 3.79 22.83 -0.84
N SER A 186 2.53 22.78 -1.26
CA SER A 186 2.00 21.63 -2.00
C SER A 186 0.91 22.00 -3.02
N THR A 187 1.00 21.42 -4.21
CA THR A 187 0.05 21.65 -5.32
C THR A 187 -0.43 20.34 -5.91
N ILE A 188 -1.75 20.12 -5.91
CA ILE A 188 -2.39 18.97 -6.56
C ILE A 188 -2.58 19.29 -8.03
N LEU A 189 -1.97 18.51 -8.92
CA LEU A 189 -2.09 18.65 -10.37
C LEU A 189 -3.28 17.90 -10.96
N ARG A 190 -3.65 16.75 -10.38
CA ARG A 190 -4.79 15.92 -10.79
C ARG A 190 -5.47 15.31 -9.56
N ASP A 191 -6.80 15.21 -9.62
CA ASP A 191 -7.67 14.61 -8.59
C ASP A 191 -8.74 13.77 -9.31
N GLY A 192 -8.48 12.47 -9.45
CA GLY A 192 -9.30 11.56 -10.27
C GLY A 192 -8.96 10.08 -10.04
N MET A 193 -9.96 9.32 -9.56
CA MET A 193 -9.92 7.86 -9.47
C MET A 193 -10.11 7.23 -10.85
N THR A 194 -9.65 5.99 -11.04
CA THR A 194 -9.81 5.27 -12.32
C THR A 194 -10.59 3.96 -12.18
N ARG A 195 -11.31 3.62 -13.25
CA ARG A 195 -12.03 2.35 -13.43
C ARG A 195 -11.79 1.84 -14.85
N ALA A 196 -11.35 0.60 -14.99
CA ALA A 196 -10.94 0.03 -16.26
C ALA A 196 -11.53 -1.37 -16.47
N PRO A 197 -12.80 -1.42 -16.90
CA PRO A 197 -13.36 -2.62 -17.49
C PRO A 197 -12.59 -3.03 -18.75
N VAL A 198 -12.70 -4.31 -19.08
CA VAL A 198 -12.19 -4.87 -20.33
C VAL A 198 -13.33 -5.59 -21.01
N VAL A 199 -13.64 -5.16 -22.22
CA VAL A 199 -14.70 -5.70 -23.06
C VAL A 199 -14.13 -6.43 -24.27
N ARG A 200 -14.89 -7.35 -24.85
CA ARG A 200 -14.49 -8.19 -25.97
C ARG A 200 -15.53 -8.14 -27.07
N PHE A 201 -15.06 -8.27 -28.29
CA PHE A 201 -15.86 -8.39 -29.49
C PHE A 201 -15.54 -9.68 -30.27
N PRO A 202 -16.35 -10.05 -31.28
CA PRO A 202 -16.03 -11.17 -32.18
C PRO A 202 -14.71 -10.96 -32.95
N SER A 203 -14.38 -9.72 -33.31
CA SER A 203 -13.18 -9.36 -34.08
C SER A 203 -12.50 -8.08 -33.58
N ALA A 204 -11.23 -7.88 -33.96
CA ALA A 204 -10.48 -6.66 -33.65
C ALA A 204 -11.12 -5.41 -34.28
N SER A 205 -11.65 -5.51 -35.51
CA SER A 205 -12.36 -4.42 -36.17
C SER A 205 -13.58 -3.93 -35.35
N ARG A 206 -14.37 -4.86 -34.79
CA ARG A 206 -15.48 -4.50 -33.89
C ARG A 206 -15.01 -3.80 -32.61
N ALA A 207 -13.87 -4.20 -32.04
CA ALA A 207 -13.25 -3.47 -30.93
C ALA A 207 -12.80 -2.04 -31.32
N CYS A 208 -12.26 -1.85 -32.54
CA CYS A 208 -11.96 -0.51 -33.07
C CYS A 208 -13.23 0.36 -33.22
N HIS A 209 -14.37 -0.21 -33.64
CA HIS A 209 -15.64 0.53 -33.76
C HIS A 209 -16.15 1.06 -32.41
N LEU A 210 -15.86 0.38 -31.29
CA LEU A 210 -16.13 0.94 -29.96
C LEU A 210 -15.05 1.96 -29.56
N LYS A 211 -13.76 1.71 -29.84
CA LYS A 211 -12.69 2.67 -29.55
C LYS A 211 -12.96 4.03 -30.19
N PHE A 212 -13.27 4.07 -31.49
CA PHE A 212 -13.58 5.32 -32.21
C PHE A 212 -14.86 6.00 -31.70
N PHE A 213 -15.81 5.27 -31.10
CA PHE A 213 -16.97 5.87 -30.45
C PHE A 213 -16.58 6.54 -29.12
N LEU A 214 -15.71 5.91 -28.32
CA LEU A 214 -15.24 6.44 -27.04
C LEU A 214 -14.20 7.57 -27.18
N ASP A 215 -13.34 7.50 -28.21
CA ASP A 215 -12.33 8.52 -28.53
C ASP A 215 -12.96 9.83 -29.04
N ASN A 216 -14.16 9.76 -29.65
CA ASN A 216 -14.79 10.91 -30.31
C ASN A 216 -15.43 11.87 -29.28
N PRO A 217 -14.97 13.15 -29.20
CA PRO A 217 -15.49 14.13 -28.24
C PRO A 217 -17.00 14.37 -28.30
N SER A 218 -17.65 14.20 -29.46
CA SER A 218 -19.11 14.41 -29.59
C SER A 218 -19.93 13.45 -28.71
N ASN A 219 -19.35 12.30 -28.35
CA ASN A 219 -20.02 11.27 -27.56
C ASN A 219 -19.71 11.38 -26.07
N PHE A 220 -18.70 12.18 -25.70
CA PHE A 220 -18.24 12.28 -24.31
C PHE A 220 -19.33 12.80 -23.37
N GLN A 221 -20.15 13.76 -23.81
CA GLN A 221 -21.26 14.27 -23.01
C GLN A 221 -22.26 13.15 -22.66
N THR A 222 -22.66 12.33 -23.64
CA THR A 222 -23.57 11.19 -23.41
C THR A 222 -22.96 10.16 -22.46
N LEU A 223 -21.66 9.85 -22.62
CA LEU A 223 -20.94 8.94 -21.73
C LEU A 223 -20.85 9.48 -20.30
N ALA A 224 -20.63 10.79 -20.15
CA ALA A 224 -20.62 11.48 -18.87
C ALA A 224 -22.02 11.48 -18.24
N ASP A 225 -23.08 11.73 -19.00
CA ASP A 225 -24.45 11.74 -18.47
C ASP A 225 -24.89 10.36 -17.98
N GLU A 226 -24.56 9.28 -18.70
CA GLU A 226 -24.79 7.90 -18.21
C GLU A 226 -23.94 7.57 -16.97
N PHE A 227 -22.69 8.02 -16.93
CA PHE A 227 -21.81 7.85 -15.77
C PHE A 227 -22.33 8.59 -14.52
N ASN A 228 -22.74 9.86 -14.70
CA ASN A 228 -23.16 10.74 -13.62
C ASN A 228 -24.47 10.28 -12.95
N LYS A 229 -25.32 9.51 -13.65
CA LYS A 229 -26.49 8.83 -13.06
C LYS A 229 -26.13 7.82 -11.95
N SER A 230 -24.87 7.39 -11.85
CA SER A 230 -24.44 6.42 -10.81
C SER A 230 -24.38 7.04 -9.40
N SER A 231 -24.13 8.35 -9.28
CA SER A 231 -24.04 9.04 -8.00
C SER A 231 -24.03 10.57 -8.18
N ASN A 232 -24.73 11.27 -7.28
CA ASN A 232 -24.75 12.73 -7.22
C ASN A 232 -23.35 13.39 -7.21
N PHE A 233 -22.32 12.68 -6.75
CA PHE A 233 -20.92 13.15 -6.67
C PHE A 233 -20.01 12.62 -7.80
N ALA A 234 -20.44 11.58 -8.54
CA ALA A 234 -19.65 10.99 -9.61
C ALA A 234 -19.62 11.91 -10.83
N ARG A 235 -18.43 12.27 -11.30
CA ARG A 235 -18.22 13.05 -12.53
C ARG A 235 -17.16 12.37 -13.38
N LEU A 236 -17.52 12.05 -14.63
CA LEU A 236 -16.56 11.56 -15.63
C LEU A 236 -15.64 12.70 -16.07
N GLN A 237 -14.33 12.44 -16.10
CA GLN A 237 -13.28 13.39 -16.49
C GLN A 237 -12.62 13.05 -17.82
N GLY A 238 -12.60 11.76 -18.20
CA GLY A 238 -12.00 11.29 -19.45
C GLY A 238 -12.12 9.77 -19.62
N VAL A 239 -11.85 9.29 -20.84
CA VAL A 239 -11.77 7.85 -21.15
C VAL A 239 -10.53 7.60 -22.00
N GLN A 240 -9.63 6.75 -21.53
CA GLN A 240 -8.43 6.30 -22.27
C GLN A 240 -8.66 4.87 -22.76
N CYS A 241 -8.56 4.63 -24.07
CA CYS A 241 -8.87 3.33 -24.68
C CYS A 241 -7.65 2.69 -25.36
N SER A 242 -7.35 1.44 -25.00
CA SER A 242 -6.29 0.61 -25.61
C SER A 242 -6.84 -0.71 -26.13
N ILE A 243 -6.31 -1.21 -27.26
CA ILE A 243 -6.76 -2.44 -27.92
C ILE A 243 -5.68 -3.50 -27.81
N SER A 244 -6.09 -4.74 -27.49
CA SER A 244 -5.26 -5.93 -27.68
C SER A 244 -6.06 -6.99 -28.44
N GLY A 245 -5.88 -7.03 -29.76
CA GLY A 245 -6.64 -7.89 -30.66
C GLY A 245 -8.15 -7.60 -30.59
N LYS A 246 -8.93 -8.59 -30.14
CA LYS A 246 -10.39 -8.48 -29.98
C LYS A 246 -10.88 -8.00 -28.60
N ASN A 247 -9.96 -7.65 -27.71
CA ASN A 247 -10.27 -7.06 -26.40
C ASN A 247 -9.98 -5.55 -26.42
N LEU A 248 -10.88 -4.75 -25.85
CA LEU A 248 -10.73 -3.30 -25.62
C LEU A 248 -10.65 -3.03 -24.12
N TYR A 249 -9.64 -2.28 -23.71
CA TYR A 249 -9.37 -1.87 -22.33
C TYR A 249 -9.73 -0.38 -22.21
N THR A 250 -10.69 -0.04 -21.35
CA THR A 250 -11.29 1.30 -21.30
C THR A 250 -11.12 1.93 -19.91
N ARG A 251 -10.04 2.69 -19.72
CA ARG A 251 -9.68 3.37 -18.47
C ARG A 251 -10.47 4.67 -18.37
N PHE A 252 -11.62 4.63 -17.68
CA PHE A 252 -12.39 5.80 -17.30
C PHE A 252 -11.70 6.50 -16.12
N SER A 253 -11.55 7.82 -16.21
CA SER A 253 -11.08 8.69 -15.13
C SER A 253 -12.24 9.51 -14.60
N CYS A 254 -12.42 9.58 -13.28
CA CYS A 254 -13.57 10.19 -12.64
C CYS A 254 -13.24 10.77 -11.25
N THR A 255 -14.03 11.73 -10.76
CA THR A 255 -13.90 12.22 -9.38
C THR A 255 -14.11 11.11 -8.35
N THR A 256 -15.15 10.30 -8.57
CA THR A 256 -15.56 9.13 -7.79
C THR A 256 -16.63 8.37 -8.58
N GLY A 257 -17.08 7.22 -8.08
CA GLY A 257 -18.17 6.42 -8.64
C GLY A 257 -17.74 5.13 -9.34
N GLY A 258 -18.68 4.57 -10.11
CA GLY A 258 -18.55 3.30 -10.83
C GLY A 258 -19.00 3.43 -12.29
N VAL A 259 -18.63 2.45 -13.11
CA VAL A 259 -18.79 2.48 -14.58
C VAL A 259 -19.98 1.67 -15.09
N GLU A 260 -20.78 1.11 -14.18
CA GLU A 260 -21.77 0.07 -14.45
C GLU A 260 -22.87 0.58 -15.40
N ASN A 261 -23.35 1.82 -15.18
CA ASN A 261 -24.32 2.48 -16.06
C ASN A 261 -23.78 2.67 -17.49
N VAL A 262 -22.50 3.08 -17.63
CA VAL A 262 -21.87 3.28 -18.94
C VAL A 262 -21.70 1.95 -19.65
N LEU A 263 -21.31 0.89 -18.92
CA LEU A 263 -21.22 -0.46 -19.47
C LEU A 263 -22.58 -0.98 -19.94
N ALA A 264 -23.66 -0.75 -19.18
CA ALA A 264 -25.01 -1.11 -19.59
C ALA A 264 -25.48 -0.33 -20.84
N TYR A 265 -25.24 0.99 -20.89
CA TYR A 265 -25.50 1.81 -22.09
C TYR A 265 -24.73 1.29 -23.32
N LEU A 266 -23.44 0.99 -23.15
CA LEU A 266 -22.61 0.46 -24.23
C LEU A 266 -23.07 -0.93 -24.67
N GLN A 267 -23.48 -1.82 -23.75
CA GLN A 267 -23.96 -3.16 -24.10
C GLN A 267 -25.31 -3.13 -24.83
N ASN A 268 -26.21 -2.20 -24.49
CA ASN A 268 -27.44 -1.96 -25.23
C ASN A 268 -27.17 -1.45 -26.67
N LYS A 269 -26.08 -0.68 -26.87
CA LYS A 269 -25.68 -0.14 -28.18
C LYS A 269 -24.81 -1.09 -29.01
N TYR A 270 -24.09 -2.00 -28.35
CA TYR A 270 -23.18 -2.97 -28.93
C TYR A 270 -23.55 -4.37 -28.39
N SER A 271 -24.58 -4.99 -28.94
CA SER A 271 -25.09 -6.29 -28.49
C SER A 271 -24.12 -7.46 -28.69
N ASP A 272 -23.06 -7.27 -29.48
CA ASP A 272 -21.93 -8.19 -29.63
C ASP A 272 -20.76 -7.93 -28.64
N MET A 273 -20.97 -7.08 -27.63
CA MET A 273 -20.00 -6.76 -26.59
C MET A 273 -20.09 -7.69 -25.36
N ASP A 274 -19.04 -8.49 -25.16
CA ASP A 274 -18.81 -9.34 -23.99
C ASP A 274 -18.05 -8.57 -22.90
N ILE A 275 -18.60 -8.42 -21.69
CA ILE A 275 -17.94 -7.73 -20.58
C ILE A 275 -17.07 -8.75 -19.81
N ILE A 276 -15.80 -8.85 -20.17
CA ILE A 276 -14.86 -9.83 -19.59
C ILE A 276 -14.59 -9.55 -18.10
N SER A 277 -14.62 -8.28 -17.69
CA SER A 277 -14.49 -7.84 -16.29
C SER A 277 -14.75 -6.34 -16.14
N ILE A 278 -15.22 -5.93 -14.95
CA ILE A 278 -15.34 -4.52 -14.54
C ILE A 278 -13.97 -3.95 -14.06
N SER A 279 -13.03 -4.80 -13.64
CA SER A 279 -11.67 -4.41 -13.25
C SER A 279 -10.65 -5.49 -13.61
N ARG A 280 -9.83 -5.24 -14.65
CA ARG A 280 -8.82 -6.20 -15.15
C ARG A 280 -7.48 -5.50 -15.42
N ASN A 281 -6.67 -5.32 -14.37
CA ASN A 281 -5.26 -4.85 -14.44
C ASN A 281 -5.01 -3.74 -15.49
N PHE A 282 -5.87 -2.71 -15.52
CA PHE A 282 -5.71 -1.55 -16.42
C PHE A 282 -6.13 -0.22 -15.77
N CYS A 283 -6.87 -0.26 -14.64
CA CYS A 283 -6.62 0.69 -13.56
C CYS A 283 -5.21 0.41 -13.05
N PHE A 284 -4.92 -0.89 -12.85
CA PHE A 284 -4.11 -1.44 -11.78
C PHE A 284 -4.64 -0.95 -10.41
N ASP A 285 -4.97 -1.90 -9.55
CA ASP A 285 -5.45 -1.64 -8.20
C ASP A 285 -4.70 -2.55 -7.25
N LYS A 286 -4.00 -1.93 -6.30
CA LYS A 286 -3.11 -2.56 -5.32
C LYS A 286 -1.95 -3.30 -6.01
N LYS A 287 -1.47 -2.78 -7.16
CA LYS A 287 -0.46 -3.42 -8.03
C LYS A 287 0.45 -2.39 -8.69
N LEU A 288 1.76 -2.68 -8.66
CA LEU A 288 2.80 -1.92 -9.34
C LEU A 288 2.54 -1.83 -10.85
N ALA A 289 2.52 -0.63 -11.43
CA ALA A 289 2.22 -0.43 -12.85
C ALA A 289 2.62 0.95 -13.41
N ASP A 290 3.29 0.94 -14.57
CA ASP A 290 3.78 2.15 -15.25
C ASP A 290 2.67 3.13 -15.64
N ILE A 291 1.47 2.66 -15.96
CA ILE A 291 0.36 3.56 -16.32
C ILE A 291 -0.07 4.46 -15.16
N ASN A 292 0.08 4.02 -13.91
CA ASN A 292 -0.24 4.86 -12.75
C ASN A 292 0.94 5.77 -12.34
N TRP A 293 2.16 5.41 -12.75
CA TRP A 293 3.30 6.32 -12.70
C TRP A 293 3.19 7.46 -13.72
N ILE A 294 2.85 7.13 -14.98
CA ILE A 294 2.83 8.06 -16.12
C ILE A 294 1.57 8.94 -16.12
N GLU A 295 0.38 8.36 -15.92
CA GLU A 295 -0.90 9.09 -16.01
C GLU A 295 -1.43 9.57 -14.65
N GLY A 296 -0.95 8.99 -13.56
CA GLY A 296 -1.52 9.12 -12.22
C GLY A 296 -2.78 8.29 -11.99
N ARG A 297 -3.14 8.08 -10.72
CA ARG A 297 -4.37 7.41 -10.26
C ARG A 297 -4.71 7.83 -8.83
N GLY A 298 -5.88 8.44 -8.61
CA GLY A 298 -6.14 9.14 -7.35
C GLY A 298 -5.63 10.57 -7.44
N LYS A 299 -4.56 10.92 -6.71
CA LYS A 299 -4.03 12.30 -6.71
C LYS A 299 -2.55 12.37 -7.09
N LEU A 300 -2.25 13.33 -7.97
CA LEU A 300 -0.90 13.71 -8.41
C LEU A 300 -0.50 15.03 -7.72
N LEU A 301 0.60 15.01 -6.97
CA LEU A 301 1.27 16.18 -6.38
C LEU A 301 2.69 16.29 -6.94
N ASN A 302 3.26 17.48 -7.13
CA ASN A 302 4.51 17.63 -7.90
C ASN A 302 5.51 18.72 -7.47
N MET A 303 6.79 18.32 -7.34
CA MET A 303 8.03 19.12 -7.41
C MET A 303 9.20 18.16 -7.87
N LEU A 304 10.19 18.55 -8.70
CA LEU A 304 11.01 17.65 -9.59
C LEU A 304 12.54 17.97 -9.64
N LYS A 305 13.54 17.07 -9.85
CA LYS A 305 13.64 15.58 -9.99
C LYS A 305 14.98 14.98 -9.39
N ASN A 306 15.05 13.71 -8.95
CA ASN A 306 16.31 12.89 -8.75
C ASN A 306 16.23 11.59 -9.57
N LEU A 307 17.35 10.95 -9.96
CA LEU A 307 17.27 9.83 -10.93
C LEU A 307 18.34 8.71 -10.87
N ALA A 308 19.21 8.62 -9.86
CA ALA A 308 20.38 7.71 -9.92
C ALA A 308 20.07 6.24 -9.56
N ASP A 309 20.09 5.89 -8.27
CA ASP A 309 20.30 4.49 -7.84
C ASP A 309 19.13 3.54 -8.17
N SER A 310 17.89 4.02 -8.08
CA SER A 310 16.68 3.24 -8.40
C SER A 310 16.61 2.79 -9.87
N VAL A 311 17.30 3.49 -10.79
CA VAL A 311 17.39 3.06 -12.21
C VAL A 311 18.24 1.79 -12.32
N VAL A 312 19.33 1.69 -11.57
CA VAL A 312 20.17 0.47 -11.52
C VAL A 312 19.40 -0.70 -10.92
N ALA A 313 18.54 -0.44 -9.93
CA ALA A 313 17.66 -1.43 -9.33
C ALA A 313 16.45 -1.84 -10.21
N SER A 314 16.23 -1.21 -11.37
CA SER A 314 15.02 -1.37 -12.19
C SER A 314 13.71 -1.11 -11.43
N ALA A 315 13.73 -0.21 -10.45
CA ALA A 315 12.60 0.07 -9.57
C ALA A 315 11.58 1.02 -10.21
N LEU A 316 10.50 0.46 -10.75
CA LEU A 316 9.38 1.22 -11.32
C LEU A 316 8.67 2.03 -10.21
N GLY A 317 8.53 3.34 -10.39
CA GLY A 317 7.90 4.27 -9.43
C GLY A 317 8.56 4.39 -8.04
N GLY A 318 9.68 3.71 -7.82
CA GLY A 318 10.38 3.59 -6.54
C GLY A 318 11.67 4.40 -6.48
N PHE A 319 11.60 5.70 -6.74
CA PHE A 319 12.74 6.63 -6.65
C PHE A 319 12.88 7.15 -5.21
N ASN A 320 13.10 6.20 -4.29
CA ASN A 320 12.42 6.14 -3.01
C ASN A 320 13.25 5.46 -1.90
N ALA A 321 13.27 6.02 -0.68
CA ALA A 321 13.88 5.40 0.48
C ALA A 321 12.88 4.73 1.43
N HIS A 322 11.81 5.41 1.90
CA HIS A 322 10.82 4.77 2.79
C HIS A 322 9.38 5.33 2.81
N ALA A 323 8.86 5.99 1.76
CA ALA A 323 7.45 6.47 1.81
C ALA A 323 6.42 5.40 2.17
N SER A 324 6.65 4.15 1.75
CA SER A 324 5.80 2.99 2.10
C SER A 324 5.55 2.89 3.61
N ASN A 325 6.55 3.21 4.44
CA ASN A 325 6.45 3.21 5.90
C ASN A 325 5.56 4.35 6.41
N ILE A 326 5.71 5.55 5.86
CA ILE A 326 4.93 6.73 6.27
C ILE A 326 3.48 6.66 5.79
N VAL A 327 3.29 6.31 4.52
CA VAL A 327 1.97 6.11 3.87
C VAL A 327 1.20 5.04 4.61
N SER A 328 1.78 3.84 4.84
CA SER A 328 1.12 2.77 5.59
C SER A 328 0.71 3.21 7.00
N ALA A 329 1.59 3.90 7.73
CA ALA A 329 1.33 4.29 9.11
C ALA A 329 0.21 5.34 9.24
N ILE A 330 0.12 6.29 8.30
CA ILE A 330 -0.99 7.26 8.25
C ILE A 330 -2.27 6.58 7.73
N PHE A 331 -2.17 5.65 6.77
CA PHE A 331 -3.30 4.91 6.21
C PHE A 331 -4.01 4.08 7.28
N ILE A 332 -3.26 3.32 8.08
CA ILE A 332 -3.78 2.53 9.21
C ILE A 332 -4.39 3.44 10.29
N ALA A 333 -3.75 4.57 10.61
CA ALA A 333 -4.26 5.53 11.58
C ALA A 333 -5.58 6.19 11.14
N THR A 334 -5.71 6.53 9.86
CA THR A 334 -6.84 7.31 9.32
C THR A 334 -7.90 6.49 8.59
N GLY A 335 -7.80 5.15 8.60
CA GLY A 335 -8.83 4.25 8.07
C GLY A 335 -8.88 4.12 6.55
N GLN A 336 -7.75 4.35 5.89
CA GLN A 336 -7.56 4.09 4.46
C GLN A 336 -7.34 2.58 4.22
N ASP A 337 -7.28 2.16 2.95
CA ASP A 337 -6.98 0.77 2.58
C ASP A 337 -5.46 0.54 2.52
N PRO A 338 -4.86 -0.26 3.42
CA PRO A 338 -3.40 -0.39 3.48
C PRO A 338 -2.80 -1.09 2.26
N ALA A 339 -3.58 -1.80 1.45
CA ALA A 339 -3.07 -2.42 0.22
C ALA A 339 -2.91 -1.37 -0.91
N GLN A 340 -3.59 -0.23 -0.84
CA GLN A 340 -3.37 0.88 -1.78
C GLN A 340 -2.02 1.59 -1.57
N ASN A 341 -1.29 1.27 -0.48
CA ASN A 341 0.10 1.69 -0.27
C ASN A 341 1.02 1.30 -1.44
N VAL A 342 0.75 0.19 -2.14
CA VAL A 342 1.54 -0.26 -3.31
C VAL A 342 1.66 0.81 -4.38
N GLU A 343 0.64 1.65 -4.54
CA GLU A 343 0.59 2.72 -5.54
C GLU A 343 0.64 4.11 -4.89
N SER A 344 0.15 4.25 -3.66
CA SER A 344 0.22 5.49 -2.88
C SER A 344 1.61 5.81 -2.35
N SER A 345 2.55 4.86 -2.42
CA SER A 345 3.98 5.07 -2.15
C SER A 345 4.84 5.20 -3.41
N HIS A 346 4.24 5.23 -4.62
CA HIS A 346 4.93 5.70 -5.81
C HIS A 346 5.35 7.16 -5.62
N TYR A 347 6.64 7.48 -5.77
CA TYR A 347 7.11 8.86 -5.81
C TYR A 347 8.53 9.00 -6.39
N ILE A 348 8.93 10.26 -6.61
CA ILE A 348 10.31 10.70 -6.87
C ILE A 348 10.62 11.87 -5.92
N THR A 349 11.61 11.70 -5.01
CA THR A 349 12.11 12.75 -4.08
C THR A 349 13.42 13.32 -4.60
N ILE A 350 13.64 14.60 -4.37
CA ILE A 350 14.61 15.46 -5.04
C ILE A 350 15.48 16.15 -4.02
N MET A 351 16.78 16.28 -4.31
CA MET A 351 17.73 17.01 -3.46
C MET A 351 18.71 17.77 -4.33
N GLU A 352 18.59 19.10 -4.35
CA GLU A 352 19.46 20.00 -5.12
C GLU A 352 20.04 21.08 -4.19
N ALA A 353 21.34 21.35 -4.34
CA ALA A 353 22.03 22.38 -3.56
C ALA A 353 21.74 23.78 -4.15
N VAL A 354 21.37 24.74 -3.29
CA VAL A 354 21.00 26.10 -3.68
C VAL A 354 21.69 27.15 -2.79
N ASN A 355 21.60 28.42 -3.16
CA ASN A 355 22.18 29.56 -2.43
C ASN A 355 23.69 29.42 -2.16
N ASP A 356 24.46 29.07 -3.20
CA ASP A 356 25.90 28.73 -3.17
C ASP A 356 26.21 27.54 -2.23
N GLU A 357 25.47 26.44 -2.39
CA GLU A 357 25.59 25.19 -1.61
C GLU A 357 25.31 25.31 -0.10
N LYS A 358 24.81 26.46 0.37
CA LYS A 358 24.48 26.69 1.79
C LYS A 358 23.16 26.06 2.21
N ASP A 359 22.21 25.97 1.27
CA ASP A 359 20.85 25.49 1.51
C ASP A 359 20.52 24.28 0.64
N LEU A 360 19.61 23.42 1.12
CA LEU A 360 19.12 22.25 0.41
C LEU A 360 17.69 22.48 -0.06
N HIS A 361 17.48 22.54 -1.38
CA HIS A 361 16.16 22.39 -1.97
C HIS A 361 15.78 20.90 -2.00
N ILE A 362 14.89 20.50 -1.09
CA ILE A 362 14.24 19.18 -1.11
C ILE A 362 12.84 19.31 -1.71
N SER A 363 12.47 18.38 -2.60
CA SER A 363 11.15 18.40 -3.22
C SER A 363 10.67 16.98 -3.57
N MET A 364 9.38 16.79 -3.91
CA MET A 364 8.83 15.46 -4.21
C MET A 364 7.60 15.50 -5.12
N THR A 365 7.49 14.51 -6.02
CA THR A 365 6.29 14.23 -6.83
C THR A 365 5.71 12.85 -6.48
N MET A 366 4.43 12.78 -6.12
CA MET A 366 3.68 11.53 -5.89
C MET A 366 2.49 11.47 -6.87
N PRO A 367 2.46 10.53 -7.85
CA PRO A 367 1.43 10.54 -8.90
C PRO A 367 0.13 9.80 -8.57
N SER A 368 0.12 8.96 -7.53
CA SER A 368 -0.99 8.04 -7.28
C SER A 368 -1.40 7.89 -5.81
N ILE A 369 -1.56 9.01 -5.08
CA ILE A 369 -2.06 8.98 -3.69
C ILE A 369 -3.57 8.66 -3.69
N GLU A 370 -3.92 7.48 -3.20
CA GLU A 370 -5.30 7.02 -3.05
C GLU A 370 -5.77 7.18 -1.59
N VAL A 371 -6.50 8.27 -1.31
CA VAL A 371 -7.08 8.54 0.01
C VAL A 371 -8.49 9.14 -0.07
N GLY A 372 -9.32 8.77 0.91
CA GLY A 372 -10.68 9.25 1.12
C GLY A 372 -10.96 9.57 2.59
N THR A 373 -12.03 10.33 2.84
CA THR A 373 -12.41 10.82 4.18
C THR A 373 -13.79 10.33 4.62
N ILE A 374 -14.39 9.41 3.85
CA ILE A 374 -15.75 8.87 3.98
C ILE A 374 -15.73 7.42 3.49
N GLY A 375 -16.40 6.51 4.22
CA GLY A 375 -16.52 5.09 3.85
C GLY A 375 -15.26 4.26 4.18
N GLY A 376 -15.35 2.94 3.99
CA GLY A 376 -14.29 2.02 4.41
C GLY A 376 -13.98 2.15 5.90
N GLY A 377 -12.69 2.11 6.28
CA GLY A 377 -12.27 2.24 7.67
C GLY A 377 -12.46 3.62 8.29
N THR A 378 -12.69 4.67 7.51
CA THR A 378 -12.77 6.08 8.00
C THR A 378 -13.92 6.35 8.98
N GLN A 379 -14.94 5.48 8.97
CA GLN A 379 -16.11 5.56 9.86
C GLN A 379 -15.88 4.95 11.25
N LEU A 380 -14.80 4.17 11.44
CA LEU A 380 -14.50 3.51 12.70
C LEU A 380 -13.99 4.54 13.72
N ALA A 381 -14.41 4.43 14.98
CA ALA A 381 -14.26 5.52 15.97
C ALA A 381 -12.82 6.06 16.10
N SER A 382 -11.82 5.17 16.20
CA SER A 382 -10.40 5.55 16.34
C SER A 382 -9.86 6.24 15.07
N GLN A 383 -10.19 5.69 13.90
CA GLN A 383 -9.80 6.24 12.59
C GLN A 383 -10.46 7.59 12.32
N SER A 384 -11.74 7.71 12.70
CA SER A 384 -12.52 8.94 12.59
C SER A 384 -11.99 10.03 13.52
N ALA A 385 -11.49 9.68 14.71
CA ALA A 385 -10.80 10.61 15.61
C ALA A 385 -9.44 11.08 15.03
N CYS A 386 -8.70 10.20 14.35
CA CYS A 386 -7.47 10.56 13.65
C CYS A 386 -7.71 11.50 12.46
N LEU A 387 -8.84 11.35 11.76
CA LEU A 387 -9.28 12.29 10.71
C LEU A 387 -9.78 13.63 11.27
N ASP A 388 -10.36 13.65 12.48
CA ASP A 388 -10.73 14.87 13.22
C ASP A 388 -9.49 15.67 13.64
N LEU A 389 -8.48 14.99 14.19
CA LEU A 389 -7.19 15.58 14.58
C LEU A 389 -6.49 16.31 13.42
N LEU A 390 -6.69 15.81 12.19
CA LEU A 390 -6.18 16.40 10.96
C LEU A 390 -7.13 17.43 10.31
N GLY A 391 -8.32 17.66 10.87
CA GLY A 391 -9.32 18.59 10.32
C GLY A 391 -10.00 18.13 9.01
N VAL A 392 -9.88 16.85 8.65
CA VAL A 392 -10.31 16.30 7.34
C VAL A 392 -11.42 15.25 7.42
N LYS A 393 -12.05 15.07 8.58
CA LYS A 393 -13.16 14.11 8.76
C LYS A 393 -14.36 14.41 7.85
N GLY A 394 -14.87 13.39 7.17
CA GLY A 394 -16.15 13.45 6.45
C GLY A 394 -16.14 14.28 5.16
N ALA A 395 -17.31 14.84 4.84
CA ALA A 395 -17.58 15.61 3.62
C ALA A 395 -17.67 17.12 3.89
N THR A 396 -16.92 17.91 3.11
CA THR A 396 -17.13 19.37 3.00
C THR A 396 -18.36 19.66 2.14
N LYS A 397 -19.26 20.55 2.58
CA LYS A 397 -20.46 20.93 1.80
C LYS A 397 -20.15 21.98 0.74
N GLU A 398 -19.43 23.04 1.09
CA GLU A 398 -19.11 24.13 0.13
C GLU A 398 -18.23 23.66 -1.03
N LEU A 399 -17.21 22.85 -0.75
CA LEU A 399 -16.24 22.38 -1.74
C LEU A 399 -16.05 20.85 -1.67
N PRO A 400 -16.88 20.07 -2.37
CA PRO A 400 -16.78 18.62 -2.41
C PRO A 400 -15.36 18.13 -2.72
N GLY A 401 -14.85 17.27 -1.84
CA GLY A 401 -13.50 16.71 -1.93
C GLY A 401 -12.38 17.56 -1.33
N ALA A 402 -12.65 18.72 -0.72
CA ALA A 402 -11.59 19.53 -0.09
C ALA A 402 -10.84 18.74 0.99
N ASN A 403 -11.57 18.03 1.86
CA ASN A 403 -10.98 17.21 2.93
C ASN A 403 -10.07 16.09 2.39
N LEU A 404 -10.49 15.34 1.35
CA LEU A 404 -9.66 14.28 0.76
C LEU A 404 -8.48 14.79 -0.07
N ARG A 405 -8.53 16.04 -0.53
CA ARG A 405 -7.39 16.75 -1.14
C ARG A 405 -6.40 17.18 -0.05
N LEU A 406 -6.87 17.76 1.05
CA LEU A 406 -6.02 18.13 2.18
C LEU A 406 -5.35 16.90 2.84
N LEU A 407 -6.07 15.80 3.04
CA LEU A 407 -5.48 14.55 3.55
C LEU A 407 -4.32 14.06 2.68
N ALA A 408 -4.44 14.14 1.35
CA ALA A 408 -3.36 13.75 0.44
C ALA A 408 -2.14 14.70 0.52
N LYS A 409 -2.37 16.01 0.69
CA LYS A 409 -1.30 16.99 0.95
C LYS A 409 -0.56 16.65 2.25
N ILE A 410 -1.28 16.35 3.33
CA ILE A 410 -0.72 15.97 4.64
C ILE A 410 0.09 14.68 4.53
N VAL A 411 -0.42 13.65 3.82
CA VAL A 411 0.34 12.42 3.55
C VAL A 411 1.64 12.72 2.80
N ALA A 412 1.60 13.53 1.73
CA ALA A 412 2.79 13.88 0.95
C ALA A 412 3.80 14.72 1.76
N GLY A 413 3.35 15.71 2.53
CA GLY A 413 4.23 16.47 3.43
C GLY A 413 4.86 15.61 4.53
N SER A 414 4.13 14.59 5.01
CA SER A 414 4.65 13.59 5.95
C SER A 414 5.71 12.69 5.33
N VAL A 415 5.51 12.26 4.08
CA VAL A 415 6.53 11.52 3.32
C VAL A 415 7.78 12.39 3.12
N LEU A 416 7.64 13.62 2.62
CA LEU A 416 8.76 14.56 2.41
C LEU A 416 9.59 14.76 3.69
N ALA A 417 8.94 14.88 4.85
CA ALA A 417 9.59 14.96 6.15
C ALA A 417 10.33 13.66 6.52
N GLY A 418 9.68 12.51 6.35
CA GLY A 418 10.28 11.19 6.57
C GLY A 418 11.54 11.00 5.72
N GLU A 419 11.49 11.38 4.44
CA GLU A 419 12.60 11.29 3.50
C GLU A 419 13.77 12.21 3.87
N LEU A 420 13.51 13.49 4.19
CA LEU A 420 14.52 14.43 4.68
C LEU A 420 15.28 13.87 5.89
N SER A 421 14.55 13.27 6.85
CA SER A 421 15.14 12.69 8.06
C SER A 421 15.94 11.41 7.77
N LEU A 422 15.41 10.50 6.94
CA LEU A 422 16.11 9.25 6.61
C LEU A 422 17.38 9.50 5.78
N MET A 423 17.30 10.33 4.74
CA MET A 423 18.45 10.67 3.92
C MET A 423 19.55 11.38 4.73
N ALA A 424 19.17 12.29 5.65
CA ALA A 424 20.12 12.87 6.60
C ALA A 424 20.73 11.84 7.56
N ALA A 425 19.97 10.82 7.99
CA ALA A 425 20.47 9.73 8.83
C ALA A 425 21.39 8.74 8.08
N ILE A 426 21.17 8.56 6.77
CA ILE A 426 22.06 7.78 5.89
C ILE A 426 23.36 8.55 5.64
N ALA A 427 23.27 9.80 5.19
CA ALA A 427 24.42 10.65 4.89
C ALA A 427 25.35 10.90 6.10
N SER A 428 24.79 10.87 7.32
CA SER A 428 25.56 10.99 8.58
C SER A 428 25.93 9.65 9.23
N GLY A 429 25.63 8.51 8.60
CA GLY A 429 25.91 7.16 9.13
C GLY A 429 25.12 6.75 10.39
N GLN A 430 24.13 7.55 10.80
CA GLN A 430 23.38 7.38 12.05
C GLN A 430 22.33 6.26 12.03
N LEU A 431 21.95 5.76 10.84
CA LEU A 431 20.83 4.83 10.65
C LEU A 431 20.90 3.56 11.52
N VAL A 432 22.05 2.90 11.59
CA VAL A 432 22.19 1.67 12.40
C VAL A 432 22.07 1.99 13.90
N GLN A 433 22.61 3.13 14.34
CA GLN A 433 22.57 3.53 15.74
C GLN A 433 21.16 3.91 16.21
N SER A 434 20.33 4.52 15.35
CA SER A 434 18.94 4.84 15.68
C SER A 434 18.08 3.56 15.78
N HIS A 435 18.17 2.64 14.80
CA HIS A 435 17.43 1.37 14.85
C HIS A 435 17.84 0.52 16.07
N MET A 436 19.13 0.48 16.41
CA MET A 436 19.59 -0.21 17.63
C MET A 436 19.06 0.40 18.93
N LYS A 437 18.71 1.70 18.95
CA LYS A 437 18.23 2.40 20.14
C LYS A 437 16.71 2.33 20.35
N TYR A 438 15.92 2.37 19.27
CA TYR A 438 14.46 2.46 19.35
C TYR A 438 13.70 1.28 18.72
N ASN A 439 14.37 0.42 17.94
CA ASN A 439 13.77 -0.72 17.23
C ASN A 439 14.33 -2.08 17.71
N ARG A 440 15.00 -2.10 18.87
CA ARG A 440 15.34 -3.32 19.62
C ARG A 440 15.00 -3.15 21.10
N SER A 441 14.51 -4.23 21.70
CA SER A 441 14.28 -4.31 23.14
C SER A 441 15.61 -4.38 23.89
N THR A 442 15.81 -3.52 24.89
CA THR A 442 17.00 -3.57 25.76
C THR A 442 17.09 -4.88 26.57
N LYS A 443 15.98 -5.61 26.72
CA LYS A 443 15.94 -6.93 27.41
C LYS A 443 16.70 -8.03 26.67
N ASP A 444 16.89 -7.90 25.35
CA ASP A 444 17.60 -8.89 24.54
C ASP A 444 19.12 -8.69 24.60
N VAL A 445 19.58 -7.45 24.82
CA VAL A 445 21.00 -7.13 24.99
C VAL A 445 21.53 -7.68 26.32
N SER A 446 20.73 -7.60 27.39
CA SER A 446 21.08 -8.11 28.72
C SER A 446 21.19 -9.64 28.84
N LYS A 447 20.85 -10.41 27.79
CA LYS A 447 20.90 -11.88 27.79
C LYS A 447 22.08 -12.48 27.02
N VAL A 448 22.98 -11.64 26.50
CA VAL A 448 24.21 -12.08 25.78
C VAL A 448 25.48 -11.81 26.62
N GLY A 449 25.32 -11.31 27.85
CA GLY A 449 26.41 -10.94 28.76
C GLY A 449 26.20 -11.45 30.19
N SER A 450 25.62 -12.65 30.34
CA SER A 450 25.35 -13.33 31.61
C SER A 450 25.58 -14.84 31.47
#